data_AF-A0A0A3IUE0-F1
#
_entry.id   AF-A0A0A3IUE0-F1
#
_cell.length_a   1.000
_cell.length_b   1.000
_cell.length_c   1.000
_cell.angle_alpha   90.00
_cell.angle_beta   90.00
_cell.angle_gamma   90.00
#
_symmetry.space_group_name_H-M   'P 1'
#
loop_
_entity.id
_entity.type
_entity.pdbx_description
1 polymer ?
#
loop_
_entity_poly.entity_id
_entity_poly.type
_entity_poly.pdbx_seq_one_letter_code
_entity_poly.pdbx_strand_id
1 'polypeptide(L)'
;MTNILDFLQYKNEKEEARILQLFQKAHSLDERLDALIETKHLHVEDHKLFLAFLAYLEEKQIEPQQLLGDVISLPKFEFEARYKMNWGQTVRLAVTFLTILRTNDPDSYQQFIR
;
A
#
# COMPACT_ATOMS: atom_id res chain seq x y z
N MET A 1 3.61 -5.05 -18.33
CA MET A 1 2.74 -3.90 -17.97
C MET A 1 1.28 -4.30 -17.79
N THR A 2 0.69 -5.15 -18.65
CA THR A 2 -0.72 -5.60 -18.54
C THR A 2 -1.04 -6.18 -17.16
N ASN A 3 -0.18 -7.05 -16.62
CA ASN A 3 -0.38 -7.67 -15.31
C ASN A 3 -0.46 -6.68 -14.13
N ILE A 4 0.23 -5.53 -14.21
CA ILE A 4 0.19 -4.51 -13.12
C ILE A 4 -1.12 -3.72 -13.20
N LEU A 5 -1.58 -3.39 -14.40
CA LEU A 5 -2.86 -2.72 -14.59
C LEU A 5 -4.02 -3.64 -14.19
N ASP A 6 -3.95 -4.91 -14.58
CA ASP A 6 -4.90 -5.94 -14.17
C ASP A 6 -4.88 -6.11 -12.63
N PHE A 7 -3.70 -6.06 -12.01
CA PHE A 7 -3.56 -6.09 -10.56
C PHE A 7 -4.16 -4.85 -9.89
N LEU A 8 -3.84 -3.63 -10.34
CA LEU A 8 -4.39 -2.39 -9.79
C LEU A 8 -5.89 -2.23 -10.01
N GLN A 9 -6.49 -3.04 -10.90
CA GLN A 9 -7.93 -3.10 -11.12
C GLN A 9 -8.59 -4.32 -10.44
N TYR A 10 -7.79 -5.25 -9.91
CA TYR A 10 -8.29 -6.45 -9.28
C TYR A 10 -9.03 -6.13 -7.96
N LYS A 11 -10.32 -6.46 -7.92
CA LYS A 11 -11.17 -6.23 -6.77
C LYS A 11 -11.36 -7.52 -5.99
N ASN A 12 -10.83 -7.57 -4.77
CA ASN A 12 -11.07 -8.66 -3.82
C ASN A 12 -11.83 -8.11 -2.61
N GLU A 13 -13.17 -8.15 -2.68
CA GLU A 13 -14.05 -7.51 -1.70
C GLU A 13 -13.87 -8.09 -0.28
N LYS A 14 -13.53 -9.38 -0.17
CA LYS A 14 -13.31 -10.03 1.13
C LYS A 14 -12.02 -9.55 1.80
N GLU A 15 -10.95 -9.43 1.03
CA GLU A 15 -9.67 -8.93 1.51
C GLU A 15 -9.75 -7.43 1.81
N GLU A 16 -10.41 -6.67 0.96
CA GLU A 16 -10.65 -5.25 1.14
C GLU A 16 -11.48 -4.97 2.40
N ALA A 17 -12.54 -5.74 2.65
CA ALA A 17 -13.32 -5.64 3.88
C ALA A 17 -12.48 -5.93 5.13
N ARG A 18 -11.54 -6.89 5.04
CA ARG A 18 -10.61 -7.20 6.13
C ARG A 18 -9.65 -6.05 6.39
N ILE A 19 -9.09 -5.45 5.34
CA ILE A 19 -8.22 -4.27 5.44
C ILE A 19 -9.01 -3.12 6.08
N LEU A 20 -10.23 -2.83 5.61
CA LEU A 20 -11.07 -1.78 6.19
C LEU A 20 -11.39 -2.02 7.67
N GLN A 21 -11.66 -3.27 8.08
CA GLN A 21 -11.87 -3.61 9.48
C GLN A 21 -10.62 -3.37 10.34
N LEU A 22 -9.41 -3.63 9.81
CA LEU A 22 -8.16 -3.33 10.51
C LEU A 22 -7.97 -1.81 10.65
N PHE A 23 -8.23 -1.05 9.59
CA PHE A 23 -8.16 0.42 9.61
C PHE A 23 -9.15 1.05 10.60
N GLN A 24 -10.36 0.49 10.73
CA GLN A 24 -11.38 0.99 11.67
C GLN A 24 -11.05 0.70 13.14
N LYS A 25 -10.31 -0.38 13.42
CA LYS A 25 -9.98 -0.79 14.79
C LYS A 25 -8.78 -0.08 15.39
N ALA A 26 -7.89 0.46 14.56
CA ALA A 26 -6.67 1.11 15.03
C ALA A 26 -6.88 2.61 15.28
N HIS A 27 -6.34 3.07 16.41
CA HIS A 27 -6.55 4.41 16.95
C HIS A 27 -5.54 5.43 16.43
N SER A 28 -4.40 4.97 15.88
CA SER A 28 -3.39 5.79 15.21
C SER A 28 -3.00 5.21 13.85
N LEU A 29 -2.35 6.03 13.01
CA LEU A 29 -1.82 5.60 11.72
C LEU A 29 -0.72 4.55 11.90
N ASP A 30 0.12 4.70 12.93
CA ASP A 30 1.14 3.72 13.30
C ASP A 30 0.54 2.36 13.66
N GLU A 31 -0.50 2.34 14.51
CA GLU A 31 -1.21 1.10 14.88
C GLU A 31 -1.87 0.43 13.67
N ARG A 32 -2.40 1.22 12.71
CA ARG A 32 -2.98 0.69 11.47
C ARG A 32 -1.93 -0.04 10.65
N LEU A 33 -0.77 0.58 10.49
CA LEU A 33 0.32 0.04 9.68
C LEU A 33 0.96 -1.16 10.35
N ASP A 34 1.19 -1.11 11.67
CA ASP A 34 1.74 -2.23 12.41
C ASP A 34 0.83 -3.46 12.33
N ALA A 35 -0.49 -3.29 12.51
CA ALA A 35 -1.44 -4.39 12.37
C ALA A 35 -1.44 -5.02 10.96
N LEU A 36 -1.25 -4.22 9.91
CA LEU A 36 -1.17 -4.72 8.54
C LEU A 36 0.17 -5.41 8.25
N ILE A 37 1.27 -4.87 8.79
CA ILE A 37 2.62 -5.39 8.61
C ILE A 37 2.78 -6.72 9.35
N GLU A 38 2.31 -6.82 10.59
CA GLU A 38 2.40 -8.06 11.39
C GLU A 38 1.62 -9.23 10.76
N THR A 39 0.53 -8.94 10.05
CA THR A 39 -0.25 -9.97 9.36
C THR A 39 0.32 -10.39 8.01
N LYS A 40 1.37 -9.71 7.53
CA LYS A 40 1.92 -9.95 6.20
C LYS A 40 3.17 -10.84 6.25
N HIS A 41 3.13 -11.94 5.50
CA HIS A 41 4.32 -12.71 5.17
C HIS A 41 4.77 -12.31 3.76
N LEU A 42 5.95 -11.71 3.66
CA LEU A 42 6.51 -11.29 2.38
C LEU A 42 6.93 -12.52 1.56
N HIS A 43 6.38 -12.65 0.36
CA HIS A 43 6.83 -13.63 -0.63
C HIS A 43 7.68 -12.95 -1.70
N VAL A 44 8.55 -13.72 -2.37
CA VAL A 44 9.43 -13.22 -3.46
C VAL A 44 8.62 -12.55 -4.58
N GLU A 45 7.38 -12.99 -4.81
CA GLU A 45 6.47 -12.41 -5.80
C GLU A 45 6.02 -10.98 -5.44
N ASP A 46 5.87 -10.67 -4.15
CA ASP A 46 5.48 -9.34 -3.68
C ASP A 46 6.56 -8.29 -4.03
N HIS A 47 7.84 -8.69 -4.00
CA HIS A 47 8.94 -7.83 -4.40
C HIS A 47 8.93 -7.52 -5.90
N LYS A 48 8.63 -8.52 -6.74
CA LYS A 48 8.53 -8.31 -8.20
C LYS A 48 7.36 -7.40 -8.55
N LEU A 49 6.21 -7.61 -7.91
CA LEU A 49 5.05 -6.74 -8.06
C LEU A 49 5.33 -5.32 -7.61
N PHE A 50 6.03 -5.17 -6.48
CA PHE A 50 6.40 -3.86 -5.96
C PHE A 50 7.36 -3.10 -6.88
N LEU A 51 8.40 -3.75 -7.41
CA LEU A 51 9.30 -3.13 -8.38
C LEU A 51 8.58 -2.71 -9.66
N ALA A 52 7.68 -3.56 -10.16
CA ALA A 52 6.87 -3.24 -11.32
C ALA A 52 5.86 -2.11 -11.04
N PHE A 53 5.38 -1.99 -9.80
CA PHE A 53 4.55 -0.88 -9.35
C PHE A 53 5.36 0.44 -9.32
N LEU A 54 6.59 0.44 -8.82
CA LEU A 54 7.44 1.63 -8.85
C LEU A 54 7.71 2.11 -10.28
N ALA A 55 8.03 1.19 -11.20
CA ALA A 55 8.19 1.50 -12.62
C ALA A 55 6.91 2.12 -13.22
N TYR A 56 5.74 1.58 -12.85
CA TYR A 56 4.46 2.15 -13.27
C TYR A 56 4.21 3.56 -12.73
N LEU A 57 4.57 3.83 -11.47
CA LEU A 57 4.45 5.17 -10.89
C LEU A 57 5.37 6.17 -11.59
N GLU A 58 6.59 5.75 -11.91
CA GLU A 58 7.55 6.55 -12.69
C GLU A 58 6.99 6.90 -14.08
N GLU A 59 6.43 5.93 -14.81
CA GLU A 59 5.76 6.16 -16.09
C GLU A 59 4.58 7.15 -15.99
N LYS A 60 3.88 7.12 -14.85
CA LYS A 60 2.75 8.02 -14.56
C LYS A 60 3.18 9.36 -13.96
N GLN A 61 4.47 9.58 -13.74
CA GLN A 61 5.02 10.76 -13.05
C GLN A 61 4.38 10.97 -11.67
N ILE A 62 4.06 9.88 -10.98
CA ILE A 62 3.51 9.89 -9.63
C ILE A 62 4.65 9.64 -8.65
N GLU A 63 4.81 10.54 -7.69
CA GLU A 63 5.78 10.35 -6.62
C GLU A 63 5.34 9.21 -5.69
N PRO A 64 6.14 8.13 -5.53
CA PRO A 64 5.74 6.98 -4.72
C PRO A 64 5.46 7.34 -3.27
N GLN A 65 6.26 8.22 -2.67
CA GLN A 65 6.06 8.64 -1.29
C GLN A 65 4.71 9.33 -1.09
N GLN A 66 4.34 10.23 -2.00
CA GLN A 66 3.05 10.92 -1.95
C GLN A 66 1.89 9.94 -2.07
N LEU A 67 1.91 9.04 -3.07
CA LEU A 67 0.83 8.08 -3.27
C LEU A 67 0.70 7.10 -2.10
N LEU A 68 1.83 6.64 -1.56
CA LEU A 68 1.85 5.74 -0.40
C LEU A 68 1.34 6.45 0.87
N GLY A 69 1.65 7.73 1.06
CA GLY A 69 1.05 8.53 2.13
C GLY A 69 -0.46 8.74 1.92
N ASP A 70 -0.87 9.04 0.70
CA ASP A 70 -2.27 9.29 0.36
C ASP A 70 -3.15 8.03 0.50
N VAL A 71 -2.66 6.84 0.16
CA VAL A 71 -3.45 5.59 0.29
C VAL A 71 -3.75 5.24 1.74
N ILE A 72 -2.91 5.70 2.68
CA ILE A 72 -3.05 5.45 4.12
C ILE A 72 -3.86 6.55 4.79
N SER A 73 -3.71 7.80 4.33
CA SER A 73 -4.29 8.98 4.96
C SER A 73 -5.68 9.36 4.42
N LEU A 74 -5.95 9.14 3.13
CA LEU A 74 -7.21 9.53 2.50
C LEU A 74 -8.30 8.47 2.70
N PRO A 75 -9.59 8.88 2.78
CA PRO A 75 -10.69 7.97 2.61
C PRO A 75 -10.62 7.25 1.25
N LYS A 76 -10.97 5.96 1.22
CA LYS A 76 -10.97 5.13 -0.01
C LYS A 76 -11.53 5.85 -1.23
N PHE A 77 -12.72 6.44 -1.11
CA PHE A 77 -13.40 7.09 -2.23
C PHE A 77 -12.58 8.27 -2.81
N GLU A 78 -11.94 9.05 -1.94
CA GLU A 78 -11.11 10.19 -2.36
C GLU A 78 -9.82 9.71 -3.03
N PHE A 79 -9.19 8.66 -2.49
CA PHE A 79 -8.01 8.04 -3.10
C PHE A 79 -8.30 7.52 -4.50
N GLU A 80 -9.35 6.70 -4.67
CA GLU A 80 -9.71 6.12 -5.96
C GLU A 80 -10.12 7.20 -6.97
N ALA A 81 -10.76 8.28 -6.51
CA ALA A 81 -11.09 9.42 -7.36
C ALA A 81 -9.84 10.14 -7.88
N ARG A 82 -8.82 10.33 -7.02
CA ARG A 82 -7.56 11.03 -7.33
C ARG A 82 -6.65 10.21 -8.25
N TYR A 83 -6.40 8.95 -7.91
CA TYR A 83 -5.38 8.13 -8.57
C TYR A 83 -5.91 7.17 -9.62
N LYS A 84 -7.23 6.91 -9.65
CA LYS A 84 -7.86 5.90 -10.53
C LYS A 84 -7.26 4.49 -10.36
N MET A 85 -6.77 4.18 -9.16
CA MET A 85 -6.22 2.87 -8.78
C MET A 85 -7.12 2.25 -7.72
N ASN A 86 -7.24 0.92 -7.69
CA ASN A 86 -7.96 0.25 -6.60
C ASN A 86 -7.24 0.48 -5.26
N TRP A 87 -7.98 1.01 -4.29
CA TRP A 87 -7.41 1.35 -2.98
C TRP A 87 -6.84 0.12 -2.28
N GLY A 88 -7.59 -0.99 -2.22
CA GLY A 88 -7.15 -2.21 -1.53
C GLY A 88 -5.85 -2.80 -2.07
N GLN A 89 -5.69 -2.84 -3.40
CA GLN A 89 -4.44 -3.31 -4.02
C GLN A 89 -3.27 -2.38 -3.77
N THR A 90 -3.54 -1.08 -3.78
CA THR A 90 -2.53 -0.07 -3.49
C THR A 90 -2.09 -0.11 -2.03
N VAL A 91 -3.01 -0.34 -1.09
CA VAL A 91 -2.68 -0.63 0.31
C VAL A 91 -1.81 -1.87 0.42
N ARG A 92 -2.11 -2.96 -0.29
CA ARG A 92 -1.27 -4.18 -0.26
C ARG A 92 0.16 -3.89 -0.69
N LEU A 93 0.35 -3.12 -1.76
CA LEU A 93 1.67 -2.71 -2.24
C LEU A 93 2.37 -1.78 -1.24
N ALA A 94 1.63 -0.85 -0.63
CA ALA A 94 2.14 0.02 0.42
C ALA A 94 2.62 -0.76 1.63
N VAL A 95 1.85 -1.75 2.08
CA VAL A 95 2.26 -2.63 3.18
C VAL A 95 3.49 -3.45 2.78
N THR A 96 3.62 -3.91 1.52
CA THR A 96 4.87 -4.57 1.06
C THR A 96 6.07 -3.65 1.29
N PHE A 97 5.97 -2.41 0.83
CA PHE A 97 7.04 -1.42 0.97
C PHE A 97 7.39 -1.16 2.44
N LEU A 98 6.38 -0.91 3.26
CA LEU A 98 6.57 -0.60 4.67
C LEU A 98 7.15 -1.78 5.46
N THR A 99 6.75 -3.01 5.15
CA THR A 99 7.36 -4.21 5.75
C THR A 99 8.84 -4.33 5.35
N ILE A 100 9.17 -4.09 4.07
CA ILE A 100 10.57 -4.09 3.60
C ILE A 100 11.36 -3.00 4.32
N LEU A 101 10.82 -1.79 4.40
CA LEU A 101 11.46 -0.63 5.01
C LEU A 101 11.69 -0.87 6.51
N ARG A 102 10.67 -1.29 7.26
CA ARG A 102 10.78 -1.64 8.69
C ARG A 102 11.83 -2.72 8.96
N THR A 103 12.01 -3.66 8.03
CA THR A 103 12.96 -4.78 8.20
C THR A 103 14.41 -4.36 7.88
N ASN A 104 14.62 -3.54 6.85
CA ASN A 104 15.95 -3.25 6.33
C ASN A 104 16.48 -1.86 6.73
N ASP A 105 15.60 -0.91 7.00
CA ASP A 105 15.93 0.47 7.39
C ASP A 105 14.84 1.06 8.32
N PRO A 106 14.88 0.69 9.62
CA PRO A 106 13.88 1.11 10.59
C PRO A 106 13.81 2.64 10.81
N ASP A 107 14.92 3.35 10.62
CA ASP A 107 14.98 4.81 10.81
C ASP A 107 14.20 5.53 9.69
N SER A 108 14.39 5.10 8.44
CA SER A 108 13.60 5.60 7.30
C SER A 108 12.12 5.24 7.42
N TYR A 109 11.80 4.08 8.00
CA TYR A 109 10.40 3.71 8.30
C TYR A 109 9.77 4.68 9.30
N GLN A 110 10.46 5.01 10.39
CA GLN A 110 9.99 5.98 11.39
C GLN A 110 9.82 7.40 10.83
N GLN A 111 10.67 7.80 9.87
CA GLN A 111 10.52 9.07 9.17
C GLN A 111 9.34 9.09 8.20
N PHE A 112 9.01 7.95 7.59
CA PHE A 112 7.92 7.84 6.62
C PHE A 112 6.53 7.90 7.27
N ILE A 113 6.39 7.38 8.49
CA ILE A 113 5.11 7.30 9.21
C ILE A 113 4.81 8.53 10.09
N ARG A 114 5.82 9.39 10.36
CA ARG A 114 5.69 10.64 11.13
C ARG A 114 5.24 11.82 10.28
#